data_AF-A0A535XJS0-F1
#
_entry.id   AF-A0A535XJS0-F1
#
_cell.length_a   1.000
_cell.length_b   1.000
_cell.length_c   1.000
_cell.angle_alpha   90.00
_cell.angle_beta   90.00
_cell.angle_gamma   90.00
#
_symmetry.space_group_name_H-M   'P 1'
#
loop_
_entity.id
_entity.type
_entity.pdbx_description
1 polymer ?
#
loop_
_entity_poly.entity_id
_entity_poly.type
_entity_poly.pdbx_seq_one_letter_code
_entity_poly.pdbx_strand_id
1 'polypeptide(L)'
;MYPLVVVVITFAPELLRAWLGGTFAVQSADVLRWLALGVLTNSLATLPFALLQGVGRSDTTAKIHLLEAPVYLVLMIWLIRGYGINGAAIAWCARSMLDMALLYWSAARYLRPAAPGWLRDMTIVAALTPVMGAAFLVQTPLQKVFLTTILVILFAVLTWRWTVAGGRGTGILRLLTGR
;
A
#
# COMPACT_ATOMS: atom_id res chain seq x y z
N MET A 1 -2.83 -5.71 -5.55
CA MET A 1 -1.56 -5.59 -4.79
C MET A 1 -1.69 -6.06 -3.35
N TYR A 2 -2.81 -5.82 -2.65
CA TYR A 2 -2.95 -6.19 -1.22
C TYR A 2 -2.65 -7.66 -0.86
N PRO A 3 -3.25 -8.71 -1.49
CA PRO A 3 -3.01 -10.10 -1.07
C PRO A 3 -1.54 -10.51 -1.17
N LEU A 4 -0.87 -10.03 -2.22
CA LEU A 4 0.56 -10.26 -2.44
C LEU A 4 1.40 -9.64 -1.33
N VAL A 5 1.10 -8.39 -0.95
CA VAL A 5 1.84 -7.68 0.11
C VAL A 5 1.67 -8.35 1.47
N VAL A 6 0.48 -8.86 1.79
CA VAL A 6 0.26 -9.61 3.04
C VAL A 6 1.13 -10.87 3.07
N VAL A 7 1.18 -11.63 1.98
CA VAL A 7 2.04 -12.82 1.88
C VAL A 7 3.51 -12.43 2.05
N VAL A 8 3.97 -11.40 1.35
CA VAL A 8 5.37 -10.95 1.42
C VAL A 8 5.75 -10.49 2.82
N ILE A 9 4.90 -9.74 3.52
CA ILE A 9 5.18 -9.25 4.88
C ILE A 9 5.24 -10.41 5.89
N THR A 10 4.27 -11.33 5.82
CA THR A 10 4.17 -12.46 6.77
C THR A 10 5.31 -13.46 6.60
N PHE A 11 5.68 -13.74 5.35
CA PHE A 11 6.70 -14.73 4.99
C PHE A 11 8.04 -14.09 4.60
N ALA A 12 8.28 -12.82 4.96
CA ALA A 12 9.52 -12.12 4.61
C ALA A 12 10.80 -12.90 5.01
N PRO A 13 10.92 -13.44 6.25
CA PRO A 13 12.09 -14.25 6.62
C PRO A 13 12.25 -15.50 5.76
N GLU A 14 11.17 -16.23 5.49
CA GLU A 14 11.18 -17.47 4.72
C GLU A 14 11.53 -17.21 3.25
N LEU A 15 10.96 -16.17 2.64
CA LEU A 15 11.24 -15.74 1.27
C LEU A 15 12.72 -15.34 1.12
N LEU A 16 13.23 -14.51 2.03
CA LEU A 16 14.64 -14.10 2.00
C LEU A 16 15.57 -15.27 2.28
N ARG A 17 15.19 -16.21 3.15
CA ARG A 17 16.01 -17.40 3.42
C ARG A 17 16.11 -18.31 2.21
N ALA A 18 15.01 -18.47 1.48
CA ALA A 18 14.97 -19.24 0.24
C ALA A 18 15.80 -18.58 -0.87
N TRP A 19 15.86 -17.25 -0.90
CA TRP A 19 16.53 -16.51 -1.96
C TRP A 19 18.02 -16.21 -1.69
N LEU A 20 18.33 -15.68 -0.51
CA LEU A 20 19.65 -15.10 -0.16
C LEU A 20 20.34 -15.85 0.99
N GLY A 21 19.67 -16.85 1.57
CA GLY A 21 20.20 -17.64 2.68
C GLY A 21 19.82 -17.11 4.07
N GLY A 22 20.08 -17.92 5.09
CA GLY A 22 19.56 -17.70 6.45
C GLY A 22 20.12 -16.46 7.17
N THR A 23 21.40 -16.17 7.01
CA THR A 23 22.05 -15.03 7.68
C THR A 23 21.49 -13.70 7.18
N PHE A 24 21.28 -13.57 5.87
CA PHE A 24 20.71 -12.36 5.27
C PHE A 24 19.23 -12.19 5.62
N ALA A 25 18.48 -13.29 5.69
CA ALA A 25 17.06 -13.27 6.01
C ALA A 25 16.77 -12.68 7.39
N VAL A 26 17.58 -13.01 8.40
CA VAL A 26 17.41 -12.50 9.76
C VAL A 26 17.60 -10.98 9.82
N GLN A 27 18.55 -10.45 9.05
CA GLN A 27 18.89 -9.02 9.09
C GLN A 27 18.01 -8.14 8.20
N SER A 28 17.43 -8.71 7.13
CA SER A 28 16.73 -7.94 6.09
C SER A 28 15.22 -8.21 6.02
N ALA A 29 14.68 -9.09 6.86
CA ALA A 29 13.23 -9.34 6.89
C ALA A 29 12.42 -8.06 7.13
N ASP A 30 12.87 -7.20 8.04
CA ASP A 30 12.18 -5.94 8.34
C ASP A 30 12.29 -4.94 7.19
N VAL A 31 13.44 -4.88 6.52
CA VAL A 31 13.61 -4.10 5.27
C VAL A 31 12.54 -4.52 4.25
N LEU A 32 12.39 -5.82 3.99
CA LEU A 32 11.43 -6.33 3.03
C LEU A 32 9.99 -6.00 3.42
N ARG A 33 9.65 -6.05 4.72
CA ARG A 33 8.32 -5.66 5.22
C ARG A 33 8.02 -4.19 4.96
N TRP A 34 8.97 -3.29 5.26
CA TRP A 34 8.83 -1.85 4.98
C TRP A 34 8.68 -1.55 3.49
N LEU A 35 9.49 -2.21 2.66
CA LEU A 35 9.40 -2.05 1.21
C LEU A 35 8.06 -2.58 0.66
N ALA A 36 7.57 -3.73 1.13
CA ALA A 36 6.29 -4.27 0.72
C ALA A 36 5.13 -3.31 1.05
N LEU A 37 5.18 -2.66 2.22
CA LEU A 37 4.22 -1.63 2.60
C LEU A 37 4.30 -0.40 1.69
N GLY A 38 5.52 0.08 1.41
CA GLY A 38 5.72 1.21 0.50
C GLY A 38 5.24 0.91 -0.93
N VAL A 39 5.43 -0.31 -1.45
CA VAL A 39 4.90 -0.72 -2.77
C VAL A 39 3.37 -0.66 -2.80
N LEU A 40 2.71 -1.08 -1.71
CA LEU A 40 1.26 -1.01 -1.63
C LEU A 40 0.74 0.44 -1.66
N THR A 41 1.33 1.31 -0.84
CA THR A 41 0.94 2.72 -0.78
C THR A 41 1.21 3.44 -2.10
N ASN A 42 2.34 3.14 -2.75
CA ASN A 42 2.64 3.64 -4.08
C ASN A 42 1.62 3.17 -5.13
N SER A 43 1.18 1.90 -5.05
CA SER A 43 0.12 1.39 -5.94
C SER A 43 -1.21 2.14 -5.79
N LEU A 44 -1.52 2.63 -4.58
CA LEU A 44 -2.71 3.45 -4.33
C LEU A 44 -2.54 4.88 -4.86
N ALA A 45 -1.32 5.41 -4.89
CA ALA A 45 -1.00 6.73 -5.43
C ALA A 45 -1.15 6.78 -6.97
N THR A 46 -1.03 5.65 -7.67
CA THR A 46 -1.19 5.58 -9.14
C THR A 46 -2.55 6.08 -9.61
N LEU A 47 -3.62 5.85 -8.84
CA LEU A 47 -4.97 6.28 -9.21
C LEU A 47 -5.13 7.82 -9.23
N PRO A 48 -4.90 8.56 -8.14
CA PRO A 48 -4.99 10.03 -8.16
C PRO A 48 -3.95 10.65 -9.09
N PHE A 49 -2.77 10.02 -9.25
CA PHE A 49 -1.76 10.45 -10.21
C PHE A 49 -2.31 10.43 -11.65
N ALA A 50 -2.88 9.30 -12.09
CA ALA A 50 -3.48 9.18 -13.41
C ALA A 50 -4.66 10.14 -13.62
N LEU A 51 -5.49 10.34 -12.60
CA LEU A 51 -6.61 11.30 -12.65
C LEU A 51 -6.13 12.74 -12.84
N LEU A 52 -5.12 13.18 -12.07
CA LEU A 52 -4.56 14.52 -12.21
C LEU A 52 -3.95 14.74 -13.59
N GLN A 53 -3.23 13.75 -14.12
CA GLN A 53 -2.69 13.81 -15.48
C GLN A 53 -3.80 13.86 -16.54
N GLY A 54 -4.86 13.06 -16.38
CA GLY A 54 -6.00 13.03 -17.30
C GLY A 54 -6.77 14.35 -17.39
N VAL A 55 -6.78 15.17 -16.33
CA VAL A 55 -7.40 16.51 -16.31
C VAL A 55 -6.39 17.61 -16.71
N GLY A 56 -5.19 17.24 -17.20
CA GLY A 56 -4.17 18.19 -17.64
C GLY A 56 -3.44 18.91 -16.50
N ARG A 57 -3.49 18.38 -15.27
CA ARG A 57 -2.83 18.93 -14.07
C ARG A 57 -1.55 18.17 -13.73
N SER A 58 -0.75 17.85 -14.74
CA SER A 58 0.58 17.27 -14.59
C SER A 58 1.57 18.24 -13.90
N ASP A 59 1.30 19.54 -13.94
CA ASP A 59 2.09 20.55 -13.26
C ASP A 59 2.03 20.40 -11.73
N THR A 60 0.87 20.01 -11.19
CA THR A 60 0.68 19.78 -9.75
C THR A 60 1.50 18.59 -9.27
N THR A 61 1.49 17.48 -10.00
CA THR A 61 2.27 16.28 -9.62
C THR A 61 3.77 16.55 -9.69
N ALA A 62 4.23 17.31 -10.70
CA ALA A 62 5.63 17.73 -10.79
C ALA A 62 6.05 18.62 -9.60
N LYS A 63 5.23 19.59 -9.20
CA LYS A 63 5.50 20.47 -8.06
C LYS A 63 5.56 19.69 -6.73
N ILE A 64 4.66 18.72 -6.53
CA ILE A 64 4.66 17.85 -5.35
C ILE A 64 5.96 17.07 -5.27
N HIS A 65 6.32 16.33 -6.33
CA HIS A 65 7.54 15.53 -6.31
C HIS A 65 8.81 16.37 -6.15
N LEU A 66 8.84 17.58 -6.73
CA LEU A 66 9.98 18.48 -6.56
C LEU A 66 10.13 18.97 -5.11
N LEU A 67 9.02 19.20 -4.41
CA LEU A 67 9.03 19.56 -2.98
C LEU A 67 9.35 18.36 -2.09
N GLU A 68 8.89 17.18 -2.44
CA GLU A 68 9.15 15.95 -1.70
C GLU A 68 10.61 15.52 -1.76
N ALA A 69 11.28 15.71 -2.90
CA ALA A 69 12.67 15.29 -3.09
C ALA A 69 13.63 15.78 -1.98
N PRO A 70 13.70 17.08 -1.63
CA PRO A 70 14.58 17.54 -0.55
C PRO A 70 14.13 17.02 0.83
N VAL A 71 12.82 16.97 1.09
CA VAL A 71 12.28 16.45 2.37
C VAL A 71 12.65 14.98 2.54
N TYR A 72 12.49 14.18 1.48
CA TYR A 72 12.90 12.79 1.44
C TYR A 72 14.40 12.63 1.63
N LEU A 73 15.23 13.44 0.97
CA LEU A 73 16.68 13.33 1.08
C LEU A 73 17.15 13.57 2.53
N VAL A 74 16.62 14.61 3.18
CA VAL A 74 16.93 14.92 4.59
C VAL A 74 16.46 13.80 5.50
N LEU A 75 15.21 13.35 5.33
CA LEU A 75 14.64 12.26 6.12
C LEU A 75 15.46 10.97 5.97
N MET A 76 15.81 10.62 4.73
CA MET A 76 16.59 9.44 4.39
C MET A 76 17.98 9.49 5.03
N ILE A 77 18.71 10.60 4.90
CA ILE A 77 20.05 10.72 5.50
C ILE A 77 19.99 10.57 7.03
N TRP A 78 18.99 11.19 7.66
CA TRP A 78 18.81 11.11 9.10
C TRP A 78 18.49 9.68 9.57
N LEU A 79 17.54 9.01 8.92
CA LEU A 79 17.16 7.64 9.24
C LEU A 79 18.25 6.62 8.94
N ILE A 80 19.00 6.78 7.85
CA ILE A 80 20.12 5.88 7.52
C ILE A 80 21.21 5.96 8.59
N ARG A 81 21.51 7.16 9.11
CA ARG A 81 22.51 7.32 10.17
C ARG A 81 22.13 6.62 11.48
N GLY A 82 20.83 6.56 11.80
CA GLY A 82 20.35 5.93 13.04
C GLY A 82 20.00 4.44 12.90
N TYR A 83 19.45 4.02 11.76
CA TYR A 83 18.84 2.71 11.57
C TYR A 83 19.41 1.93 10.37
N GLY A 84 20.45 2.44 9.71
CA GLY A 84 21.09 1.80 8.56
C GLY A 84 20.12 1.55 7.40
N ILE A 85 20.15 0.33 6.86
CA ILE A 85 19.28 -0.08 5.75
C ILE A 85 17.79 -0.10 6.10
N ASN A 86 17.45 -0.39 7.37
CA ASN A 86 16.06 -0.27 7.84
C ASN A 86 15.60 1.19 7.78
N GLY A 87 16.49 2.13 8.10
CA GLY A 87 16.23 3.56 7.97
C GLY A 87 15.92 3.99 6.54
N ALA A 88 16.66 3.46 5.55
CA ALA A 88 16.37 3.71 4.15
C ALA A 88 14.98 3.21 3.73
N ALA A 89 14.62 1.99 4.15
CA ALA A 89 13.31 1.40 3.83
C ALA A 89 12.15 2.17 4.48
N ILE A 90 12.30 2.57 5.74
CA ILE A 90 11.33 3.41 6.46
C ILE A 90 11.18 4.76 5.76
N ALA A 91 12.28 5.43 5.41
CA ALA A 91 12.23 6.72 4.73
C ALA A 91 11.51 6.63 3.39
N TRP A 92 11.77 5.58 2.61
CA TRP A 92 11.10 5.37 1.32
C TRP A 92 9.61 5.04 1.49
N CYS A 93 9.26 4.25 2.50
CA CYS A 93 7.86 3.96 2.82
C CYS A 93 7.12 5.23 3.26
N ALA A 94 7.70 6.02 4.17
CA ALA A 94 7.13 7.27 4.64
C ALA A 94 6.92 8.27 3.51
N ARG A 95 7.91 8.42 2.61
CA ARG A 95 7.79 9.24 1.40
C ARG A 95 6.63 8.76 0.52
N SER A 96 6.51 7.45 0.29
CA SER A 96 5.45 6.88 -0.55
C SER A 96 4.05 7.09 0.04
N MET A 97 3.94 7.07 1.38
CA MET A 97 2.69 7.41 2.09
C MET A 97 2.35 8.90 1.97
N LEU A 98 3.35 9.78 2.09
CA LEU A 98 3.18 11.22 1.95
C LEU A 98 2.71 11.58 0.53
N ASP A 99 3.36 11.03 -0.49
CA ASP A 99 3.01 11.22 -1.91
C ASP A 99 1.56 10.81 -2.19
N MET A 100 1.18 9.60 -1.74
CA MET A 100 -0.20 9.14 -1.80
C MET A 100 -1.16 10.18 -1.20
N ALA A 101 -0.89 10.64 0.03
CA ALA A 101 -1.75 11.62 0.71
C ALA A 101 -1.86 12.95 -0.06
N LEU A 102 -0.74 13.50 -0.54
CA LEU A 102 -0.70 14.76 -1.28
C LEU A 102 -1.41 14.67 -2.64
N LEU A 103 -1.26 13.54 -3.34
CA LEU A 103 -1.93 13.29 -4.61
C LEU A 103 -3.44 13.13 -4.43
N TYR A 104 -3.90 12.38 -3.41
CA TYR A 104 -5.33 12.28 -3.10
C TYR A 104 -5.92 13.64 -2.71
N TRP A 105 -5.22 14.41 -1.88
CA TRP A 105 -5.65 15.76 -1.51
C TRP A 105 -5.77 16.68 -2.73
N SER A 106 -4.77 16.64 -3.62
CA SER A 106 -4.77 17.43 -4.84
C SER A 106 -5.89 17.01 -5.79
N ALA A 107 -6.06 15.71 -6.01
CA ALA A 107 -7.14 15.17 -6.85
C ALA A 107 -8.52 15.59 -6.32
N ALA A 108 -8.75 15.53 -5.00
CA ALA A 108 -10.00 15.97 -4.39
C ALA A 108 -10.28 17.46 -4.64
N ARG A 109 -9.23 18.30 -4.59
CA ARG A 109 -9.35 19.75 -4.85
C ARG A 109 -9.75 20.06 -6.29
N TYR A 110 -9.14 19.38 -7.27
CA TYR A 110 -9.37 19.66 -8.69
C TYR A 110 -10.62 18.99 -9.26
N LEU A 111 -10.97 17.78 -8.80
CA LEU A 111 -12.06 17.00 -9.39
C LEU A 111 -13.40 17.11 -8.64
N ARG A 112 -13.45 17.72 -7.44
CA ARG A 112 -14.63 17.80 -6.54
C ARG A 112 -15.54 16.56 -6.67
N PRO A 113 -15.06 15.37 -6.26
CA PRO A 113 -15.75 14.12 -6.58
C PRO A 113 -17.17 14.09 -6.00
N ALA A 114 -18.15 13.65 -6.78
CA ALA A 114 -19.54 13.46 -6.33
C ALA A 114 -19.68 12.41 -5.20
N ALA A 115 -18.69 11.54 -5.03
CA ALA A 115 -18.53 10.67 -3.88
C ALA A 115 -17.03 10.60 -3.52
N PRO A 116 -16.66 10.67 -2.23
CA PRO A 116 -15.27 10.68 -1.82
C PRO A 116 -14.62 9.29 -2.02
N GLY A 117 -14.06 9.05 -3.21
CA GLY A 117 -13.23 7.87 -3.47
C GLY A 117 -12.06 7.74 -2.48
N TRP A 118 -11.63 8.84 -1.86
CA TRP A 118 -10.59 8.84 -0.82
C TRP A 118 -10.99 8.08 0.45
N LEU A 119 -12.28 8.04 0.85
CA LEU A 119 -12.74 7.20 1.97
C LEU A 119 -12.58 5.71 1.64
N ARG A 120 -12.75 5.34 0.36
CA ARG A 120 -12.63 3.98 -0.17
C ARG A 120 -11.18 3.48 -0.23
N ASP A 121 -10.22 4.39 -0.45
CA ASP A 121 -8.79 4.04 -0.39
C ASP A 121 -8.27 4.07 1.07
N MET A 122 -8.86 4.91 1.93
CA MET A 122 -8.56 4.92 3.37
C MET A 122 -9.06 3.68 4.13
N THR A 123 -10.12 3.00 3.68
CA THR A 123 -10.51 1.70 4.27
C THR A 123 -9.50 0.58 3.95
N ILE A 124 -8.82 0.66 2.81
CA ILE A 124 -7.71 -0.24 2.45
C ILE A 124 -6.50 0.06 3.33
N VAL A 125 -6.21 1.34 3.61
CA VAL A 125 -5.16 1.74 4.56
C VAL A 125 -5.50 1.33 6.00
N ALA A 126 -6.75 1.47 6.43
CA ALA A 126 -7.22 0.99 7.74
C ALA A 126 -7.14 -0.54 7.88
N ALA A 127 -7.23 -1.28 6.77
CA ALA A 127 -6.98 -2.72 6.73
C ALA A 127 -5.48 -3.09 6.82
N LEU A 128 -4.55 -2.13 6.68
CA LEU A 128 -3.09 -2.36 6.76
C LEU A 128 -2.52 -2.29 8.17
N THR A 129 -3.17 -1.53 9.05
CA THR A 129 -2.77 -1.38 10.45
C THR A 129 -2.74 -2.70 11.24
N PRO A 130 -3.68 -3.65 11.04
CA PRO A 130 -3.64 -4.95 11.71
C PRO A 130 -2.50 -5.86 11.21
N VAL A 131 -2.07 -5.74 9.96
CA VAL A 131 -1.12 -6.68 9.32
C VAL A 131 0.30 -6.49 9.84
N MET A 132 0.73 -5.24 10.05
CA MET A 132 2.04 -4.98 10.65
C MET A 132 2.09 -5.49 12.09
N GLY A 133 1.07 -5.23 12.92
CA GLY A 133 1.03 -5.69 14.31
C GLY A 133 0.94 -7.21 14.43
N ALA A 134 0.09 -7.85 13.61
CA ALA A 134 -0.11 -9.29 13.65
C ALA A 134 1.12 -10.10 13.18
N ALA A 135 1.91 -9.56 12.24
CA ALA A 135 3.14 -10.21 11.78
C ALA A 135 4.22 -10.34 12.89
N PHE A 136 4.18 -9.47 13.92
CA PHE A 136 5.07 -9.58 15.08
C PHE A 136 4.56 -10.54 16.16
N LEU A 137 3.25 -10.74 16.26
CA LEU A 137 2.63 -11.61 17.27
C LEU A 137 2.71 -13.10 16.90
N VAL A 138 3.06 -13.42 15.66
CA VAL A 138 2.96 -14.78 15.13
C VAL A 138 4.35 -15.38 14.87
N GLN A 139 4.75 -16.30 15.73
CA GLN A 139 6.04 -17.01 15.66
C GLN A 139 5.93 -18.39 14.98
N THR A 140 4.74 -19.02 14.99
CA THR A 140 4.58 -20.39 14.46
C THR A 140 4.13 -20.40 12.99
N PRO A 141 4.65 -21.32 12.15
CA PRO A 141 4.28 -21.40 10.73
C PRO A 141 2.78 -21.59 10.50
N LEU A 142 2.11 -22.38 11.35
CA LEU A 142 0.68 -22.65 11.22
C LEU A 142 -0.17 -21.39 11.45
N GLN A 143 0.17 -20.60 12.48
CA GLN A 143 -0.50 -19.33 12.75
C GLN A 143 -0.28 -18.32 11.62
N LYS A 144 0.90 -18.29 10.97
CA LYS A 144 1.17 -17.41 9.82
C LYS A 144 0.25 -17.70 8.64
N VAL A 145 0.10 -18.99 8.31
CA VAL A 145 -0.80 -19.45 7.24
C VAL A 145 -2.25 -19.13 7.57
N PHE A 146 -2.67 -19.39 8.81
CA PHE A 146 -4.04 -19.11 9.25
C PHE A 146 -4.38 -17.62 9.19
N LEU A 147 -3.52 -16.76 9.73
CA LEU A 147 -3.68 -15.30 9.70
C LEU A 147 -3.72 -14.77 8.26
N THR A 148 -2.78 -15.19 7.42
CA THR A 148 -2.72 -14.77 6.01
C THR A 148 -3.98 -15.17 5.26
N THR A 149 -4.44 -16.41 5.46
CA THR A 149 -5.67 -16.92 4.84
C THR A 149 -6.89 -16.09 5.27
N ILE A 150 -7.04 -15.83 6.58
CA ILE A 150 -8.13 -15.00 7.10
C ILE A 150 -8.09 -13.60 6.49
N LEU A 151 -6.92 -12.95 6.44
CA LEU A 151 -6.79 -11.59 5.91
C LEU A 151 -7.10 -11.52 4.41
N VAL A 152 -6.69 -12.52 3.64
CA VAL A 152 -7.01 -12.60 2.21
C VAL A 152 -8.51 -12.85 1.99
N ILE A 153 -9.12 -13.75 2.76
CA ILE A 153 -10.56 -14.00 2.69
C ILE A 153 -11.34 -12.75 3.10
N LEU A 154 -10.98 -12.10 4.20
CA LEU A 154 -11.61 -10.87 4.68
C LEU A 154 -11.51 -9.78 3.61
N PHE A 155 -10.33 -9.59 3.01
CA PHE A 155 -10.15 -8.65 1.91
C PHE A 155 -11.01 -9.00 0.69
N ALA A 156 -11.09 -10.28 0.32
CA ALA A 156 -11.92 -10.74 -0.80
C ALA A 156 -13.41 -10.52 -0.53
N VAL A 157 -13.90 -10.86 0.67
CA VAL A 157 -15.29 -10.68 1.09
C VAL A 157 -15.66 -9.20 1.17
N LEU A 158 -14.79 -8.36 1.76
CA LEU A 158 -15.01 -6.92 1.79
C LEU A 158 -15.03 -6.38 0.36
N THR A 159 -14.04 -6.69 -0.46
CA THR A 159 -14.02 -6.23 -1.86
C THR A 159 -15.28 -6.67 -2.61
N TRP A 160 -15.70 -7.93 -2.47
CA TRP A 160 -16.91 -8.48 -3.10
C TRP A 160 -18.20 -7.79 -2.62
N ARG A 161 -18.42 -7.74 -1.30
CA ARG A 161 -19.61 -7.11 -0.73
C ARG A 161 -19.71 -5.64 -1.16
N TRP A 162 -18.57 -4.97 -1.27
CA TRP A 162 -18.52 -3.56 -1.62
C TRP A 162 -18.64 -3.30 -3.14
N THR A 163 -18.09 -4.14 -4.02
CA THR A 163 -18.30 -4.02 -5.47
C THR A 163 -19.75 -4.29 -5.85
N VAL A 164 -20.39 -5.24 -5.17
CA VAL A 164 -21.80 -5.60 -5.39
C VAL A 164 -22.75 -4.57 -4.75
N ALA A 165 -22.49 -4.10 -3.54
CA ALA A 165 -23.35 -3.13 -2.85
C ALA A 165 -23.22 -1.68 -3.36
N GLY A 166 -22.08 -1.28 -3.94
CA GLY A 166 -21.83 0.08 -4.44
C GLY A 166 -22.52 0.45 -5.75
N GLY A 167 -23.57 -0.26 -6.18
CA GLY A 167 -24.37 0.07 -7.37
C GLY A 167 -23.70 -0.19 -8.73
N ARG A 168 -22.45 -0.69 -8.78
CA ARG A 168 -21.81 -1.18 -10.03
C ARG A 168 -22.16 -2.62 -10.37
N GLY A 169 -22.64 -3.40 -9.40
CA GLY A 169 -23.10 -4.77 -9.61
C GLY A 169 -24.25 -4.89 -10.61
N THR A 170 -25.12 -3.87 -10.69
CA THR A 170 -26.23 -3.83 -11.66
C THR A 170 -25.76 -3.59 -13.10
N GLY A 171 -24.64 -2.91 -13.33
CA GLY A 171 -24.10 -2.69 -14.68
C GLY A 171 -23.46 -3.95 -15.28
N ILE A 172 -22.72 -4.71 -14.47
CA ILE A 172 -22.12 -5.99 -14.90
C ILE A 172 -23.21 -7.07 -15.03
N LEU A 173 -24.20 -7.09 -14.12
CA LEU A 173 -25.36 -7.97 -14.27
C LEU A 173 -26.18 -7.63 -15.52
N ARG A 174 -26.36 -6.36 -15.90
CA ARG A 174 -27.04 -5.97 -17.16
C ARG A 174 -26.27 -6.39 -18.41
N LEU A 175 -24.93 -6.26 -18.39
CA LEU A 175 -24.07 -6.75 -19.49
C LEU A 175 -24.10 -8.28 -19.64
N LEU A 176 -24.26 -9.02 -18.54
CA LEU A 176 -24.36 -10.48 -18.55
C LEU A 176 -25.81 -11.00 -18.77
N THR A 177 -26.82 -10.18 -18.50
CA THR A 177 -28.24 -10.55 -18.68
C THR A 177 -28.88 -9.96 -19.93
N GLY A 178 -28.14 -9.19 -20.75
CA GLY A 178 -28.59 -8.74 -22.07
C GLY A 178 -29.89 -7.93 -22.07
N ARG A 179 -30.15 -7.18 -20.99
CA ARG A 179 -31.32 -6.29 -20.85
C ARG A 179 -30.92 -4.87 -20.54
#